data_AF-A0A650CNF9-F1
#
_entry.id   AF-A0A650CNF9-F1
#
_cell.length_a   1.000
_cell.length_b   1.000
_cell.length_c   1.000
_cell.angle_alpha   90.00
_cell.angle_beta   90.00
_cell.angle_gamma   90.00
#
_symmetry.space_group_name_H-M   'P 1'
#
loop_
_entity.id
_entity.type
_entity.pdbx_description
1 polymer ?
#
loop_
_entity_poly.entity_id
_entity_poly.type
_entity_poly.pdbx_seq_one_letter_code
_entity_poly.pdbx_strand_id
1 'polypeptide(L)'
;MWVNEHLPYSSYVYKLLSKAELFIPLTWHFHLFEKKSENEYIVFLYPFETVENVKVGEELQKFDLIISTSSEGIKYLLEDTRGKIKYAFIVSSSVTSRTLNVMIGVEKKGLFTSIPIEPRHILEHLSYNLKFLRNE
;
A
#
# COMPACT_ATOMS: atom_id res chain seq x y z
N MET A 1 1.87 13.50 4.42
CA MET A 1 0.47 13.86 4.09
C MET A 1 -0.37 12.59 4.17
N TRP A 2 -1.59 12.66 4.71
CA TRP A 2 -2.50 11.51 4.79
C TRP A 2 -3.68 11.70 3.85
N VAL A 3 -4.06 10.65 3.12
CA VAL A 3 -5.30 10.57 2.34
C VAL A 3 -6.12 9.38 2.84
N ASN A 4 -7.44 9.46 2.69
CA ASN A 4 -8.33 8.41 3.14
C ASN A 4 -9.49 8.17 2.16
N GLU A 5 -10.05 6.97 2.23
CA GLU A 5 -11.30 6.62 1.57
C GLU A 5 -12.14 5.71 2.47
N HIS A 6 -13.46 5.96 2.46
CA HIS A 6 -14.44 5.18 3.19
C HIS A 6 -15.16 4.25 2.22
N LEU A 7 -15.11 2.96 2.50
CA LEU A 7 -15.77 1.93 1.72
C LEU A 7 -16.84 1.24 2.58
N PRO A 8 -17.98 0.83 2.00
CA PRO A 8 -18.91 -0.06 2.67
C PRO A 8 -18.21 -1.32 3.14
N TYR A 9 -18.44 -1.71 4.39
CA TYR A 9 -17.78 -2.85 4.98
C TYR A 9 -18.19 -4.15 4.28
N SER A 10 -17.19 -4.96 3.92
CA SER A 10 -17.34 -6.34 3.48
C SER A 10 -16.30 -7.18 4.19
N SER A 11 -16.75 -8.24 4.88
CA SER A 11 -15.85 -9.16 5.61
C SER A 11 -14.89 -9.88 4.66
N TYR A 12 -15.35 -10.19 3.45
CA TYR A 12 -14.55 -10.77 2.38
C TYR A 12 -13.45 -9.80 1.94
N VAL A 13 -13.80 -8.55 1.62
CA VAL A 13 -12.83 -7.52 1.23
C VAL A 13 -11.82 -7.27 2.35
N TYR A 14 -12.27 -7.16 3.60
CA TYR A 14 -11.37 -6.99 4.74
C TYR A 14 -10.35 -8.14 4.86
N LYS A 15 -10.79 -9.38 4.67
CA LYS A 15 -9.92 -10.57 4.70
C LYS A 15 -8.94 -10.62 3.51
N LEU A 16 -9.30 -10.06 2.35
CA LEU A 16 -8.36 -9.90 1.25
C LEU A 16 -7.31 -8.85 1.58
N LEU A 17 -7.75 -7.68 2.05
CA LEU A 17 -6.88 -6.58 2.44
C LEU A 17 -6.04 -6.86 3.68
N SER A 18 -6.25 -7.97 4.38
CA SER A 18 -5.40 -8.44 5.49
C SER A 18 -4.22 -9.29 5.03
N LYS A 19 -4.13 -9.65 3.75
CA LYS A 19 -3.03 -10.45 3.20
C LYS A 19 -2.15 -9.55 2.32
N ALA A 20 -0.86 -9.44 2.61
CA ALA A 20 0.04 -8.61 1.80
C ALA A 20 0.08 -9.03 0.34
N GLU A 21 0.03 -10.34 0.08
CA GLU A 21 0.08 -10.92 -1.26
C GLU A 21 -1.13 -10.54 -2.12
N LEU A 22 -2.20 -10.06 -1.49
CA LEU A 22 -3.38 -9.56 -2.17
C LEU A 22 -3.47 -8.04 -2.09
N PHE A 23 -3.10 -7.43 -0.95
CA PHE A 23 -3.16 -5.99 -0.75
C PHE A 23 -2.15 -5.23 -1.61
N ILE A 24 -0.87 -5.63 -1.60
CA ILE A 24 0.21 -4.90 -2.25
C ILE A 24 0.00 -4.78 -3.77
N PRO A 25 -0.39 -5.85 -4.50
CA PRO A 25 -0.68 -5.73 -5.93
C PRO A 25 -1.80 -4.72 -6.28
N LEU A 26 -2.76 -4.47 -5.39
CA LEU A 26 -3.85 -3.50 -5.65
C LEU A 26 -3.34 -2.06 -5.70
N THR A 27 -2.14 -1.79 -5.21
CA THR A 27 -1.51 -0.47 -5.26
C THR A 27 -0.95 -0.12 -6.65
N TRP A 28 -0.82 -1.12 -7.54
CA TRP A 28 -0.18 -1.08 -8.87
C TRP A 28 1.30 -0.71 -8.90
N HIS A 29 1.81 0.01 -7.91
CA HIS A 29 3.18 0.48 -7.88
C HIS A 29 4.10 -0.37 -7.00
N PHE A 30 3.57 -1.04 -5.98
CA PHE A 30 4.38 -1.87 -5.10
C PHE A 30 4.26 -3.34 -5.50
N HIS A 31 5.41 -4.01 -5.59
CA HIS A 31 5.49 -5.41 -5.97
C HIS A 31 6.28 -6.20 -4.92
N LEU A 32 5.66 -7.24 -4.38
CA LEU A 32 6.34 -8.17 -3.48
C LEU A 32 7.41 -8.94 -4.25
N PHE A 33 8.59 -9.07 -3.66
CA PHE A 33 9.73 -9.79 -4.25
C PHE A 33 10.13 -11.00 -3.42
N GLU A 34 10.23 -10.84 -2.11
CA GLU A 34 10.69 -11.89 -1.20
C GLU A 34 9.87 -11.84 0.09
N LYS A 35 9.46 -13.00 0.60
CA LYS A 35 8.86 -13.14 1.92
C LYS A 35 9.97 -13.48 2.92
N LYS A 36 10.26 -12.57 3.85
CA LYS A 36 11.27 -12.75 4.91
C LYS A 36 10.70 -13.53 6.10
N SER A 37 9.47 -13.21 6.48
CA SER A 37 8.72 -13.89 7.54
C SER A 37 7.23 -13.77 7.24
N GLU A 38 6.36 -14.25 8.15
CA GLU A 38 4.92 -14.16 7.96
C GLU A 38 4.42 -12.72 7.77
N ASN A 39 5.06 -11.77 8.46
CA ASN A 39 4.66 -10.37 8.50
C ASN A 39 5.68 -9.43 7.85
N GLU A 40 6.70 -9.95 7.17
CA GLU A 40 7.79 -9.15 6.60
C GLU A 40 8.13 -9.55 5.17
N TYR A 41 8.24 -8.57 4.29
CA TYR A 41 8.53 -8.77 2.86
C TYR A 41 9.56 -7.75 2.35
N ILE A 42 10.26 -8.11 1.28
CA ILE A 42 10.93 -7.15 0.39
C ILE A 42 9.97 -6.75 -0.71
N VAL A 43 9.90 -5.45 -0.97
CA VAL A 43 9.02 -4.84 -1.96
C VAL A 43 9.81 -3.89 -2.85
N PHE A 44 9.53 -3.91 -4.15
CA PHE A 44 10.05 -2.90 -5.07
C PHE A 44 8.96 -1.93 -5.47
N LEU A 45 9.35 -0.66 -5.60
CA LEU A 45 8.50 0.39 -6.12
C LEU A 45 8.73 0.56 -7.62
N TYR A 46 7.64 0.51 -8.36
CA TYR A 46 7.55 0.79 -9.78
C TYR A 46 6.75 2.08 -9.98
N PRO A 47 7.41 3.22 -10.21
CA PRO A 47 6.73 4.53 -10.22
C PRO A 47 5.97 4.81 -11.53
N PHE A 48 6.02 3.92 -12.52
CA PHE A 48 5.46 4.15 -13.85
C PHE A 48 4.18 3.35 -14.04
N GLU A 49 3.14 3.98 -14.58
CA GLU A 49 1.89 3.30 -14.96
C GLU A 49 2.03 2.48 -16.26
N THR A 50 3.00 2.84 -17.12
CA THR A 50 3.17 2.23 -18.45
C THR A 50 4.62 1.81 -18.69
N VAL A 51 4.80 0.65 -19.34
CA VAL A 51 6.11 0.09 -19.66
C VAL A 51 6.93 0.93 -20.65
N GLU A 52 6.28 1.81 -21.41
CA GLU A 52 6.92 2.69 -22.40
C GLU A 52 7.89 3.70 -21.77
N ASN A 53 7.70 4.04 -20.50
CA ASN A 53 8.50 5.03 -19.77
C ASN A 53 9.65 4.42 -18.97
N VAL A 54 9.86 3.11 -19.11
CA VAL A 54 10.81 2.36 -18.29
C VAL A 54 12.15 2.32 -18.99
N LYS A 55 13.13 3.02 -18.42
CA LYS A 55 14.49 2.95 -18.93
C LYS A 55 15.13 1.64 -18.48
N VAL A 56 15.59 0.84 -19.43
CA VAL A 56 16.37 -0.37 -19.16
C VAL A 56 17.63 0.03 -18.37
N GLY A 57 17.76 -0.46 -17.14
CA GLY A 57 18.88 -0.19 -16.25
C GLY A 57 18.61 0.77 -15.08
N GLU A 58 17.40 1.31 -14.92
CA GLU A 58 17.05 2.04 -13.69
C GLU A 58 16.89 1.07 -12.51
N GLU A 59 17.60 1.35 -11.41
CA GLU A 59 17.44 0.61 -10.15
C GLU A 59 16.07 0.93 -9.53
N LEU A 60 15.24 -0.09 -9.39
CA LEU A 60 13.97 0.04 -8.66
C LEU A 60 14.24 0.31 -7.18
N GLN A 61 13.47 1.22 -6.60
CA GLN A 61 13.61 1.53 -5.18
C GLN A 61 13.11 0.35 -4.34
N LYS A 62 13.98 -0.16 -3.47
CA LYS A 62 13.70 -1.27 -2.56
C LYS A 62 13.12 -0.75 -1.23
N PHE A 63 12.08 -1.42 -0.75
CA PHE A 63 11.42 -1.19 0.52
C PHE A 63 11.37 -2.47 1.35
N ASP A 64 11.50 -2.31 2.67
CA ASP A 64 11.13 -3.33 3.65
C ASP A 64 9.68 -3.11 4.05
N LEU A 65 8.83 -4.13 3.86
CA LEU A 65 7.45 -4.16 4.28
C LEU A 65 7.33 -4.86 5.63
N ILE A 66 6.68 -4.21 6.59
CA ILE A 66 6.29 -4.79 7.88
C ILE A 66 4.77 -4.68 8.03
N ILE A 67 4.14 -5.78 8.43
CA ILE A 67 2.70 -5.89 8.65
C ILE A 67 2.44 -6.04 10.15
N SER A 68 1.51 -5.25 10.67
CA SER A 68 1.06 -5.38 12.06
C SER A 68 -0.46 -5.33 12.13
N THR A 69 -1.04 -6.23 12.93
CA THR A 69 -2.49 -6.30 13.15
C THR A 69 -2.79 -5.98 14.61
N SER A 70 -3.77 -5.11 14.85
CA SER A 70 -4.25 -4.76 16.19
C SER A 70 -5.78 -4.70 16.22
N SER A 71 -6.35 -4.32 17.36
CA SER A 71 -7.78 -4.03 17.47
C SER A 71 -8.24 -2.86 16.59
N GLU A 72 -7.32 -2.00 16.14
CA GLU A 72 -7.62 -0.85 15.29
C GLU A 72 -7.64 -1.21 13.79
N GLY A 73 -7.11 -2.38 13.42
CA GLY A 73 -7.08 -2.86 12.04
C GLY A 73 -5.73 -3.43 11.63
N ILE A 74 -5.45 -3.39 10.33
CA ILE A 74 -4.18 -3.80 9.74
C ILE A 74 -3.37 -2.58 9.35
N LYS A 75 -2.07 -2.60 9.64
CA LYS A 75 -1.12 -1.58 9.22
C LYS A 75 -0.01 -2.23 8.39
N TYR A 76 0.21 -1.68 7.20
CA TYR A 76 1.34 -1.99 6.32
C TYR A 76 2.32 -0.83 6.36
N LEU A 77 3.58 -1.11 6.63
CA LEU A 77 4.63 -0.12 6.71
C LEU A 77 5.72 -0.43 5.69
N LEU A 78 5.90 0.44 4.70
CA LEU A 78 6.97 0.35 3.70
C LEU A 78 8.02 1.40 4.03
N GLU A 79 9.22 1.00 4.39
CA GLU A 79 10.36 1.90 4.59
C GLU A 79 11.42 1.60 3.54
N ASP A 80 11.88 2.62 2.81
CA ASP A 80 12.92 2.41 1.81
C ASP A 80 14.24 2.04 2.49
N THR A 81 15.07 1.25 1.82
CA THR A 81 16.33 0.76 2.43
C THR A 81 17.32 1.86 2.77
N ARG A 82 17.12 3.08 2.24
CA ARG A 82 17.93 4.28 2.56
C ARG A 82 17.33 5.09 3.73
N GLY A 83 16.18 4.70 4.28
CA GLY A 83 15.51 5.33 5.43
C GLY A 83 15.00 6.76 5.18
N LYS A 84 14.85 7.13 3.90
CA LYS A 84 14.44 8.46 3.43
C LYS A 84 12.94 8.59 3.20
N ILE A 85 12.25 7.52 2.82
CA ILE A 85 10.83 7.53 2.46
C ILE A 85 10.14 6.39 3.18
N LYS A 86 9.00 6.71 3.78
CA LYS A 86 8.19 5.76 4.52
C LYS A 86 6.73 5.93 4.14
N TYR A 87 6.12 4.86 3.61
CA TYR A 87 4.68 4.78 3.42
C TYR A 87 4.04 3.98 4.54
N ALA A 88 2.85 4.41 4.96
CA ALA A 88 2.02 3.70 5.90
C ALA A 88 0.62 3.55 5.31
N PHE A 89 0.14 2.31 5.22
CA PHE A 89 -1.24 2.00 4.86
C PHE A 89 -1.95 1.48 6.10
N ILE A 90 -3.14 2.00 6.36
CA ILE A 90 -3.97 1.57 7.47
C ILE A 90 -5.31 1.15 6.90
N VAL A 91 -5.69 -0.10 7.15
CA VAL A 91 -7.01 -0.64 6.82
C VAL A 91 -7.71 -0.87 8.15
N SER A 92 -8.56 0.08 8.55
CA SER A 92 -9.31 -0.08 9.79
C SER A 92 -10.56 -0.92 9.56
N SER A 93 -10.83 -1.81 10.51
CA SER A 93 -12.10 -2.51 10.59
C SER A 93 -12.93 -1.92 11.70
N SER A 94 -14.08 -1.36 11.33
CA SER A 94 -15.14 -1.12 12.29
C SER A 94 -16.40 -1.78 11.76
N VAL A 95 -16.56 -3.05 12.13
CA VAL A 95 -17.77 -3.86 11.85
C VAL A 95 -19.03 -3.10 12.31
N THR A 96 -18.94 -2.37 13.42
CA THR A 96 -20.02 -1.56 13.98
C THR A 96 -20.36 -0.33 13.14
N SER A 97 -19.37 0.35 12.57
CA SER A 97 -19.60 1.50 11.67
C SER A 97 -20.10 1.10 10.27
N ARG A 98 -20.09 -0.20 9.93
CA ARG A 98 -20.34 -0.72 8.57
C ARG A 98 -19.46 -0.07 7.50
N THR A 99 -18.30 0.45 7.90
CA THR A 99 -17.31 1.02 7.00
C THR A 99 -15.95 0.37 7.18
N LEU A 100 -15.23 0.28 6.07
CA LEU A 100 -13.81 -0.03 6.00
C LEU A 100 -13.11 1.26 5.58
N ASN A 101 -12.19 1.75 6.40
CA ASN A 101 -11.44 2.97 6.10
C ASN A 101 -10.03 2.58 5.66
N VAL A 102 -9.66 3.00 4.45
CA VAL A 102 -8.30 2.83 3.93
C VAL A 102 -7.61 4.18 3.99
N MET A 103 -6.50 4.26 4.72
CA MET A 103 -5.70 5.47 4.85
C MET A 103 -4.29 5.22 4.34
N ILE A 104 -3.73 6.18 3.61
CA ILE A 104 -2.36 6.12 3.11
C ILE A 104 -1.63 7.39 3.54
N GLY A 105 -0.51 7.21 4.21
CA GLY A 105 0.40 8.26 4.62
C GLY A 105 1.76 8.08 3.98
N VAL A 106 2.43 9.20 3.68
CA VAL A 106 3.85 9.20 3.33
C VAL A 106 4.61 10.23 4.16
N GLU A 107 5.78 9.80 4.61
CA GLU A 107 6.80 10.62 5.28
C GLU A 107 8.08 10.62 4.45
N LYS A 108 8.73 11.77 4.34
CA LYS A 108 10.03 11.93 3.67
C LYS A 108 11.02 12.61 4.60
N LYS A 109 12.26 12.15 4.60
CA LYS A 109 13.39 12.78 5.31
C LYS A 109 14.31 13.45 4.29
N GLY A 110 14.76 14.65 4.61
CA GLY A 110 15.64 15.47 3.76
C GLY A 110 14.87 16.45 2.85
N LEU A 111 15.43 17.66 2.69
CA LEU A 111 14.80 18.72 1.90
C LEU A 111 14.63 18.34 0.43
N PHE A 112 15.64 17.71 -0.17
CA PHE A 112 15.68 17.38 -1.60
C PHE A 112 15.10 16.00 -1.96
N THR A 113 14.60 15.25 -0.98
CA THR A 113 13.94 13.98 -1.24
C THR A 113 12.55 14.24 -1.83
N SER A 114 12.29 13.72 -3.03
CA SER A 114 10.96 13.71 -3.65
C SER A 114 10.20 12.44 -3.24
N ILE A 115 8.88 12.56 -3.12
CA ILE A 115 8.01 11.39 -2.98
C ILE A 115 7.85 10.81 -4.40
N PRO A 116 8.20 9.53 -4.63
CA PRO A 116 8.15 8.99 -5.98
C PRO A 116 6.72 8.80 -6.50
N ILE A 117 5.77 8.46 -5.62
CA ILE A 117 4.35 8.30 -5.97
C ILE A 117 3.48 8.89 -4.86
N GLU A 118 2.56 9.76 -5.25
CA GLU A 118 1.69 10.45 -4.30
C GLU A 118 0.66 9.49 -3.67
N PRO A 119 0.40 9.56 -2.35
CA PRO A 119 -0.57 8.70 -1.67
C PRO A 119 -1.97 8.74 -2.28
N ARG A 120 -2.41 9.91 -2.78
CA ARG A 120 -3.73 10.06 -3.43
C ARG A 120 -3.85 9.15 -4.66
N HIS A 121 -2.79 9.06 -5.45
CA HIS A 121 -2.77 8.26 -6.67
C HIS A 121 -2.86 6.76 -6.35
N ILE A 122 -2.11 6.30 -5.34
CA ILE A 122 -2.19 4.91 -4.88
C ILE A 122 -3.60 4.59 -4.36
N LEU A 123 -4.21 5.52 -3.63
CA LEU A 123 -5.58 5.36 -3.13
C LEU A 123 -6.59 5.22 -4.28
N GLU A 124 -6.45 6.01 -5.34
CA GLU A 124 -7.31 5.90 -6.53
C GLU A 124 -7.23 4.51 -7.17
N HIS A 125 -6.02 3.92 -7.29
CA HIS A 125 -5.85 2.54 -7.75
C HIS A 125 -6.50 1.52 -6.83
N LEU A 126 -6.27 1.62 -5.51
CA LEU A 126 -6.91 0.73 -4.54
C LEU A 126 -8.43 0.77 -4.70
N SER A 127 -9.01 1.96 -4.76
CA SER A 127 -10.45 2.15 -4.85
C SER A 127 -11.03 1.70 -6.18
N TYR A 128 -10.28 1.85 -7.28
CA TYR A 128 -10.63 1.26 -8.56
C TYR A 128 -10.68 -0.27 -8.48
N ASN A 129 -9.61 -0.92 -8.01
CA ASN A 129 -9.54 -2.38 -7.93
C ASN A 129 -10.57 -2.96 -6.94
N LEU A 130 -10.80 -2.28 -5.82
CA LEU A 130 -11.76 -2.70 -4.80
C LEU A 130 -13.21 -2.68 -5.28
N LYS A 131 -13.56 -1.85 -6.28
CA LYS A 131 -14.90 -1.89 -6.89
C LYS A 131 -15.19 -3.23 -7.57
N PHE A 132 -14.19 -3.85 -8.18
CA PHE A 132 -14.36 -5.13 -8.86
C PHE A 132 -14.53 -6.30 -7.88
N LEU A 133 -13.87 -6.23 -6.73
CA LEU A 133 -13.98 -7.23 -5.67
C LEU A 133 -15.31 -7.21 -4.91
N ARG A 134 -16.20 -6.26 -5.23
CA ARG A 134 -17.51 -6.07 -4.57
C ARG A 134 -18.70 -6.43 -5.44
N ASN A 135 -18.51 -6.70 -6.74
CA ASN A 135 -19.59 -7.02 -7.67
C ASN A 135 -19.91 -8.53 -7.75
N GLU A 136 -19.72 -9.26 -6.64
CA GLU A 136 -20.23 -10.62 -6.44
C GLU A 136 -21.38 -10.61 -5.42
#